data_AF-A0A0C3NG46-F1
#
_entry.id   AF-A0A0C3NG46-F1
#
_cell.length_a   1.000
_cell.length_b   1.000
_cell.length_c   1.000
_cell.angle_alpha   90.00
_cell.angle_beta   90.00
_cell.angle_gamma   90.00
#
_symmetry.space_group_name_H-M   'P 1'
#
loop_
_entity.id
_entity.type
_entity.pdbx_description
1 polymer ?
#
loop_
_entity_poly.entity_id
_entity_poly.type
_entity_poly.pdbx_seq_one_letter_code
_entity_poly.pdbx_strand_id
1 'polypeptide(L)'
;FFPNPEVTTNILSACDAVVSGSAALRMVLPANACNWATSDLDIYVSRNNRTQLYNLLNKHNYNIVCKRNTDDSDYSPSTIFTVTTFGNGQRLIDVIVSKTTSALSPIFQFHSTAVMNFFTADSLFCAYPSLTLRHRAMINTASLHEHTFSPSHIHALLKYKSRGF
;
A
#
# COMPACT_ATOMS: atom_id res chain seq x y z
N PHE A 1 -8.02 4.27 11.46
CA PHE A 1 -7.15 5.37 10.98
C PHE A 1 -7.89 6.69 11.06
N PHE A 2 -9.05 6.80 10.43
CA PHE A 2 -9.96 7.93 10.63
C PHE A 2 -11.11 7.53 11.57
N PRO A 3 -11.71 8.48 12.31
CA PRO A 3 -12.82 8.20 13.22
C PRO A 3 -14.13 7.86 12.48
N ASN A 4 -14.30 8.34 11.25
CA ASN A 4 -15.46 8.07 10.39
C ASN A 4 -14.98 7.48 9.05
N PRO A 5 -15.52 6.34 8.58
CA PRO A 5 -15.18 5.77 7.27
C PRO A 5 -15.41 6.75 6.11
N GLU A 6 -16.39 7.64 6.20
CA GLU A 6 -16.71 8.65 5.19
C GLU A 6 -15.53 9.61 4.94
N VAL A 7 -14.73 9.90 5.98
CA VAL A 7 -13.51 10.70 5.82
C VAL A 7 -12.54 9.98 4.88
N THR A 8 -12.42 8.65 5.02
CA THR A 8 -11.54 7.86 4.17
C THR A 8 -12.04 7.87 2.73
N THR A 9 -13.32 7.58 2.50
CA THR A 9 -13.89 7.53 1.14
C THR A 9 -13.84 8.91 0.46
N ASN A 10 -14.09 9.99 1.20
CA ASN A 10 -13.99 11.36 0.67
C ASN A 10 -12.55 11.72 0.28
N ILE A 11 -11.56 11.35 1.09
CA ILE A 11 -10.14 11.56 0.75
C ILE A 11 -9.76 10.77 -0.50
N LEU A 12 -10.13 9.48 -0.57
CA LEU A 12 -9.80 8.63 -1.72
C LEU A 12 -10.44 9.15 -3.01
N SER A 13 -11.72 9.52 -2.96
CA SER A 13 -12.45 10.08 -4.11
C SER A 13 -11.86 11.42 -4.56
N ALA A 14 -11.61 12.33 -3.63
CA ALA A 14 -11.11 13.66 -3.96
C ALA A 14 -9.71 13.63 -4.61
N CYS A 15 -8.89 12.64 -4.25
CA CYS A 15 -7.49 12.56 -4.70
C CYS A 15 -7.24 11.53 -5.80
N ASP A 16 -8.26 10.82 -6.29
CA ASP A 16 -8.07 9.62 -7.14
C ASP A 16 -7.00 8.69 -6.55
N ALA A 17 -7.15 8.43 -5.25
CA ALA A 17 -6.22 7.66 -4.44
C ALA A 17 -6.83 6.29 -4.09
N VAL A 18 -5.97 5.33 -3.83
CA VAL A 18 -6.38 3.97 -3.44
C VAL A 18 -5.66 3.51 -2.18
N VAL A 19 -6.26 2.58 -1.46
CA VAL A 19 -5.60 1.89 -0.35
C VAL A 19 -5.17 0.50 -0.81
N SER A 20 -3.95 0.08 -0.47
CA SER A 20 -3.46 -1.26 -0.76
C SER A 20 -2.80 -1.91 0.47
N GLY A 21 -1.91 -2.88 0.26
CA GLY A 21 -1.17 -3.55 1.31
C GLY A 21 -2.06 -4.35 2.25
N SER A 22 -1.74 -4.30 3.54
CA SER A 22 -2.40 -5.16 4.53
C SER A 22 -3.86 -4.77 4.80
N ALA A 23 -4.20 -3.49 4.69
CA ALA A 23 -5.57 -3.02 4.86
C ALA A 23 -6.47 -3.57 3.74
N ALA A 24 -6.03 -3.48 2.49
CA ALA A 24 -6.80 -4.02 1.36
C ALA A 24 -6.89 -5.56 1.40
N LEU A 25 -5.81 -6.26 1.74
CA LEU A 25 -5.85 -7.71 1.91
C LEU A 25 -6.89 -8.14 2.96
N ARG A 26 -6.98 -7.43 4.09
CA ARG A 26 -7.98 -7.71 5.13
C ARG A 26 -9.42 -7.56 4.62
N MET A 27 -9.66 -6.59 3.72
CA MET A 27 -10.99 -6.37 3.14
C MET A 27 -11.38 -7.48 2.16
N VAL A 28 -10.42 -8.11 1.48
CA VAL A 28 -10.66 -9.21 0.54
C VAL A 28 -10.88 -10.54 1.26
N LEU A 29 -10.19 -10.77 2.37
CA LEU A 29 -10.24 -12.05 3.08
C LEU A 29 -11.49 -12.20 3.96
N PRO A 30 -12.01 -13.43 4.14
CA PRO A 30 -13.02 -13.71 5.14
C PRO A 30 -12.59 -13.24 6.54
N ALA A 31 -13.52 -12.68 7.32
CA ALA A 31 -13.20 -12.11 8.63
C ALA A 31 -12.55 -13.11 9.61
N ASN A 32 -12.94 -14.39 9.54
CA ASN A 32 -12.37 -15.47 10.35
C ASN A 32 -10.97 -15.90 9.92
N ALA A 33 -10.50 -15.48 8.74
CA ALA A 33 -9.16 -15.76 8.24
C ALA A 33 -8.12 -14.70 8.66
N CYS A 34 -8.56 -13.60 9.28
CA CYS A 34 -7.70 -12.46 9.62
C CYS A 34 -7.44 -12.36 11.14
N ASN A 35 -6.57 -13.23 11.65
CA ASN A 35 -6.12 -13.24 13.06
C ASN A 35 -4.99 -12.24 13.38
N TRP A 36 -4.54 -11.47 12.39
CA TRP A 36 -3.50 -10.44 12.52
C TRP A 36 -4.12 -9.04 12.50
N ALA A 37 -3.48 -8.05 13.13
CA ALA A 37 -3.92 -6.65 13.07
C ALA A 37 -3.22 -5.87 11.94
N THR A 38 -3.88 -4.84 11.40
CA THR A 38 -3.27 -3.84 10.52
C THR A 38 -2.62 -2.76 11.38
N SER A 39 -1.29 -2.65 11.33
CA SER A 39 -0.52 -1.64 12.06
C SER A 39 -0.44 -0.30 11.31
N ASP A 40 -0.52 -0.36 9.99
CA ASP A 40 -0.27 0.70 9.02
C ASP A 40 -1.39 0.78 7.98
N LEU A 41 -1.54 1.95 7.36
CA LEU A 41 -2.42 2.17 6.20
C LEU A 41 -1.58 2.72 5.05
N ASP A 42 -1.59 2.00 3.93
CA ASP A 42 -0.86 2.39 2.73
C ASP A 42 -1.81 3.05 1.73
N ILE A 43 -1.66 4.36 1.51
CA ILE A 43 -2.43 5.14 0.52
C ILE A 43 -1.54 5.41 -0.70
N TYR A 44 -2.03 5.07 -1.87
CA TYR A 44 -1.37 5.28 -3.15
C TYR A 44 -2.03 6.42 -3.90
N VAL A 45 -1.22 7.29 -4.51
CA VAL A 45 -1.71 8.46 -5.25
C VAL A 45 -0.82 8.76 -6.45
N SER A 46 -1.38 9.32 -7.52
CA SER A 46 -0.58 9.87 -8.62
C SER A 46 0.20 11.12 -8.16
N ARG A 47 1.31 11.43 -8.85
CA ARG A 47 2.10 12.64 -8.55
C ARG A 47 1.26 13.93 -8.64
N ASN A 48 0.29 13.97 -9.54
CA ASN A 48 -0.56 15.13 -9.79
C ASN A 48 -1.47 15.44 -8.58
N ASN A 49 -1.96 14.41 -7.89
CA ASN A 49 -2.91 14.57 -6.78
C ASN A 49 -2.24 14.55 -5.40
N ARG A 50 -0.91 14.36 -5.34
CA ARG A 50 -0.13 14.32 -4.09
C ARG A 50 -0.39 15.53 -3.19
N THR A 51 -0.33 16.74 -3.74
CA THR A 51 -0.47 17.98 -2.95
C THR A 51 -1.83 18.05 -2.28
N GLN A 52 -2.89 17.67 -2.99
CA GLN A 52 -4.25 17.64 -2.45
C GLN A 52 -4.38 16.60 -1.33
N LEU A 53 -3.84 15.40 -1.52
CA LEU A 53 -3.87 14.36 -0.49
C LEU A 53 -3.14 14.82 0.78
N TYR A 54 -1.97 15.45 0.63
CA TYR A 54 -1.19 15.93 1.78
C TYR A 54 -1.96 16.98 2.57
N ASN A 55 -2.61 17.93 1.87
CA ASN A 55 -3.43 18.96 2.50
C ASN A 55 -4.63 18.37 3.26
N LEU A 56 -5.29 17.36 2.70
CA LEU A 56 -6.41 16.68 3.36
C LEU A 56 -5.94 15.88 4.59
N LEU A 57 -4.81 15.18 4.51
CA LEU A 57 -4.23 14.49 5.67
C LEU A 57 -3.88 15.48 6.79
N ASN A 58 -3.21 16.59 6.47
CA ASN A 58 -2.90 17.65 7.43
C ASN A 58 -4.18 18.22 8.09
N LYS A 59 -5.25 18.44 7.32
CA LYS A 59 -6.56 18.87 7.84
C LYS A 59 -7.16 17.88 8.85
N HIS A 60 -6.80 16.61 8.75
CA HIS A 60 -7.20 15.55 9.68
C HIS A 60 -6.13 15.24 10.74
N ASN A 61 -5.23 16.19 11.04
CA ASN A 61 -4.16 16.10 12.06
C ASN A 61 -3.12 15.01 11.79
N TYR A 62 -3.00 14.54 10.55
CA TYR A 62 -1.91 13.70 10.12
C TYR A 62 -0.80 14.60 9.57
N ASN A 63 0.32 14.66 10.28
CA ASN A 63 1.49 15.45 9.91
C ASN A 63 2.61 14.55 9.38
N ILE A 64 3.48 15.09 8.53
CA ILE A 64 4.64 14.34 8.01
C ILE A 64 5.58 13.98 9.16
N VAL A 65 5.86 12.70 9.32
CA VAL A 65 6.81 12.14 10.29
C VAL A 65 8.12 11.78 9.61
N CYS A 66 8.05 11.19 8.42
CA CYS A 66 9.22 10.76 7.66
C CYS A 66 8.97 10.90 6.16
N LYS A 67 9.99 11.28 5.40
CA LYS A 67 9.95 11.29 3.94
C LYS A 67 11.14 10.52 3.40
N ARG A 68 10.85 9.47 2.62
CA ARG A 68 11.83 8.66 1.91
C ARG A 68 11.68 8.94 0.42
N ASN A 69 12.70 9.55 -0.17
CA ASN A 69 12.79 9.65 -1.62
C ASN A 69 13.33 8.32 -2.14
N THR A 70 12.70 7.76 -3.18
CA THR A 70 13.17 6.53 -3.83
C THR A 70 14.08 6.82 -5.02
N ASP A 71 14.60 8.05 -5.11
CA ASP A 71 15.56 8.48 -6.15
C ASP A 71 17.01 8.10 -5.82
N ASP A 72 17.24 7.32 -4.76
CA ASP A 72 18.56 6.86 -4.35
C ASP A 72 18.70 5.35 -4.62
N SER A 73 19.23 5.00 -5.80
CA SER A 73 20.07 3.82 -6.12
C SER A 73 19.84 3.24 -7.53
N ASP A 74 20.96 2.93 -8.16
CA ASP A 74 21.16 2.18 -9.39
C ASP A 74 20.43 0.81 -9.37
N TYR A 75 19.31 0.66 -10.08
CA TYR A 75 18.59 -0.59 -10.46
C TYR A 75 17.18 -0.85 -9.87
N SER A 76 16.36 -1.42 -10.78
CA SER A 76 14.90 -1.65 -10.83
C SER A 76 14.04 -0.41 -11.10
N PRO A 77 13.22 -0.37 -12.18
CA PRO A 77 12.36 0.76 -12.51
C PRO A 77 11.15 0.78 -11.55
N SER A 78 11.39 1.15 -10.30
CA SER A 78 10.32 1.40 -9.35
C SER A 78 9.47 2.55 -9.87
N THR A 79 8.17 2.29 -10.00
CA THR A 79 7.16 3.31 -10.31
C THR A 79 6.78 4.11 -9.06
N ILE A 80 7.44 3.89 -7.92
CA ILE A 80 7.33 4.73 -6.73
C ILE A 80 8.23 5.96 -6.92
N PHE A 81 7.65 7.14 -6.71
CA PHE A 81 8.34 8.42 -6.70
C PHE A 81 8.83 8.78 -5.30
N THR A 82 7.95 8.70 -4.30
CA THR A 82 8.29 8.97 -2.89
C THR A 82 7.40 8.16 -1.98
N VAL A 83 7.91 7.79 -0.81
CA VAL A 83 7.10 7.28 0.32
C VAL A 83 7.16 8.31 1.45
N THR A 84 6.01 8.84 1.85
CA THR A 84 5.91 9.80 2.96
C THR A 84 5.03 9.24 4.05
N THR A 85 5.59 9.08 5.24
CA THR A 85 4.86 8.62 6.42
C THR A 85 4.25 9.81 7.13
N PHE A 86 2.94 9.75 7.33
CA PHE A 86 2.16 10.69 8.11
C PHE A 86 1.73 10.08 9.44
N GLY A 87 1.65 10.88 10.50
CA GLY A 87 1.24 10.43 11.83
C GLY A 87 0.40 11.46 12.57
N ASN A 88 -0.49 10.97 13.42
CA ASN A 88 -1.34 11.79 14.30
C ASN A 88 -1.09 11.53 15.80
N GLY A 89 0.07 10.94 16.13
CA GLY A 89 0.42 10.51 17.49
C GLY A 89 -0.13 9.13 17.90
N GLN A 90 -1.11 8.58 17.17
CA GLN A 90 -1.71 7.27 17.47
C GLN A 90 -1.56 6.25 16.34
N ARG A 91 -1.65 6.71 15.09
CA ARG A 91 -1.65 5.87 13.88
C ARG A 91 -0.72 6.46 12.84
N LEU A 92 -0.20 5.60 11.98
CA LEU A 92 0.66 5.97 10.86
C LEU A 92 -0.02 5.66 9.53
N ILE A 93 0.15 6.54 8.55
CA ILE A 93 -0.29 6.37 7.18
C ILE A 93 0.93 6.53 6.28
N ASP A 94 1.26 5.52 5.50
CA ASP A 94 2.27 5.64 4.45
C ASP A 94 1.58 6.11 3.17
N VAL A 95 2.05 7.22 2.61
CA VAL A 95 1.60 7.75 1.33
C VAL A 95 2.65 7.43 0.27
N ILE A 96 2.28 6.56 -0.66
CA ILE A 96 3.10 6.12 -1.78
C ILE A 96 2.68 6.92 -3.00
N VAL A 97 3.59 7.75 -3.51
CA VAL A 97 3.35 8.57 -4.70
C VAL A 97 3.87 7.82 -5.92
N SER A 98 3.04 7.62 -6.94
CA SER A 98 3.48 7.03 -8.21
C SER A 98 4.23 8.04 -9.08
N LYS A 99 5.24 7.56 -9.81
CA LYS A 99 5.90 8.25 -10.93
C LYS A 99 4.99 8.35 -12.16
N THR A 100 4.04 7.44 -12.29
CA THR A 100 3.13 7.37 -13.44
C THR A 100 1.87 8.20 -13.19
N THR A 101 1.03 8.34 -14.23
CA THR A 101 -0.29 8.96 -14.11
C THR A 101 -1.26 8.14 -13.25
N SER A 102 -1.00 6.85 -13.04
CA SER A 102 -1.85 5.96 -12.24
C SER A 102 -1.30 5.74 -10.84
N ALA A 103 -2.16 5.83 -9.82
CA ALA A 103 -1.85 5.40 -8.45
C ALA A 103 -1.57 3.89 -8.35
N LEU A 104 -1.99 3.09 -9.34
CA LEU A 104 -1.96 1.63 -9.28
C LEU A 104 -0.60 1.03 -9.66
N SER A 105 0.20 1.72 -10.47
CA SER A 105 1.45 1.16 -11.02
C SER A 105 2.38 0.55 -9.95
N PRO A 106 2.59 1.18 -8.76
CA PRO A 106 3.41 0.60 -7.71
C PRO A 106 2.87 -0.70 -7.11
N ILE A 107 1.55 -0.89 -7.10
CA ILE A 107 0.90 -2.03 -6.44
C ILE A 107 1.28 -3.33 -7.16
N PHE A 108 1.32 -3.31 -8.49
CA PHE A 108 1.70 -4.47 -9.29
C PHE A 108 3.21 -4.75 -9.30
N GLN A 109 4.00 -3.92 -8.62
CA GLN A 109 5.44 -4.14 -8.39
C GLN A 109 5.73 -4.72 -7.00
N PHE A 110 4.71 -5.04 -6.20
CA PHE A 110 4.91 -5.69 -4.91
C PHE A 110 5.60 -7.05 -5.01
N HIS A 111 6.27 -7.44 -3.93
CA HIS A 111 7.01 -8.70 -3.75
C HIS A 111 6.16 -9.97 -3.85
N SER A 112 4.83 -9.87 -3.75
CA SER A 112 3.93 -11.03 -3.76
C SER A 112 2.53 -10.65 -4.22
N THR A 113 1.87 -11.56 -4.94
CA THR A 113 0.47 -11.39 -5.36
C THR A 113 -0.50 -11.29 -4.18
N ALA A 114 -0.10 -11.70 -2.97
CA ALA A 114 -0.90 -11.57 -1.74
C ALA A 114 -1.34 -10.12 -1.46
N VAL A 115 -0.54 -9.13 -1.88
CA VAL A 115 -0.76 -7.71 -1.58
C VAL A 115 -1.10 -6.88 -2.81
N MET A 116 -1.30 -7.51 -3.97
CA MET A 116 -1.75 -6.83 -5.19
C MET A 116 -3.27 -6.62 -5.21
N ASN A 117 -3.82 -6.25 -4.05
CA ASN A 117 -5.23 -5.95 -3.83
C ASN A 117 -5.34 -4.48 -3.43
N PHE A 118 -6.43 -3.81 -3.79
CA PHE A 118 -6.63 -2.42 -3.42
C PHE A 118 -8.11 -2.07 -3.36
N PHE A 119 -8.45 -0.96 -2.72
CA PHE A 119 -9.79 -0.40 -2.79
C PHE A 119 -9.75 1.11 -3.03
N THR A 120 -10.73 1.58 -3.80
CA THR A 120 -11.03 3.00 -4.03
C THR A 120 -12.08 3.46 -3.00
N ALA A 121 -12.63 4.66 -3.18
CA ALA A 121 -13.75 5.12 -2.35
C ALA A 121 -15.00 4.24 -2.45
N ASP A 122 -15.19 3.52 -3.56
CA ASP A 122 -16.45 2.87 -3.93
C ASP A 122 -16.30 1.41 -4.40
N SER A 123 -15.06 0.92 -4.59
CA SER A 123 -14.80 -0.38 -5.21
C SER A 123 -13.66 -1.12 -4.53
N LEU A 124 -13.80 -2.44 -4.43
CA LEU A 124 -12.76 -3.36 -3.93
C LEU A 124 -12.22 -4.19 -5.10
N PHE A 125 -10.90 -4.24 -5.23
CA PHE A 125 -10.21 -4.95 -6.30
C PHE A 125 -9.28 -6.02 -5.72
N CYS A 126 -9.43 -7.25 -6.23
CA CYS A 126 -8.54 -8.35 -5.98
C CYS A 126 -7.97 -8.83 -7.32
N ALA A 127 -6.66 -8.65 -7.55
CA ALA A 127 -6.05 -8.99 -8.83
C ALA A 127 -5.93 -10.51 -9.04
N TYR A 128 -5.83 -11.29 -7.95
CA TYR A 128 -5.61 -12.73 -7.99
C TYR A 128 -6.57 -13.50 -7.07
N PRO A 129 -7.90 -13.42 -7.29
CA PRO A 129 -8.90 -13.93 -6.35
C PRO A 129 -8.75 -15.43 -6.06
N SER A 130 -8.42 -16.24 -7.07
CA SER A 130 -8.21 -17.68 -6.91
C SER A 130 -7.03 -18.03 -5.99
N LEU A 131 -5.98 -17.21 -5.99
CA LEU A 131 -4.82 -17.37 -5.11
C LEU A 131 -5.13 -16.77 -3.74
N THR A 132 -5.57 -15.50 -3.71
CA THR A 132 -5.79 -14.75 -2.47
C THR A 132 -6.79 -15.42 -1.55
N LEU A 133 -7.96 -15.84 -2.07
CA LEU A 133 -9.00 -16.48 -1.27
C LEU A 133 -8.63 -17.89 -0.79
N ARG A 134 -7.64 -18.53 -1.43
CA ARG A 134 -7.09 -19.83 -1.04
C ARG A 134 -5.82 -19.71 -0.18
N HIS A 135 -5.47 -18.51 0.27
CA HIS A 135 -4.25 -18.25 1.03
C HIS A 135 -3.00 -18.76 0.30
N ARG A 136 -2.93 -18.47 -1.00
CA ARG A 136 -1.77 -18.74 -1.84
C ARG A 136 -1.28 -17.44 -2.45
N ALA A 137 0.01 -17.37 -2.71
CA ALA A 137 0.57 -16.27 -3.48
C ALA A 137 1.75 -16.70 -4.34
N MET A 138 1.99 -15.94 -5.40
CA MET A 138 3.21 -16.04 -6.19
C MET A 138 4.16 -14.93 -5.77
N ILE A 139 5.43 -15.25 -5.64
CA ILE A 139 6.48 -14.28 -5.38
C ILE A 139 6.75 -13.53 -6.68
N ASN A 140 6.77 -12.20 -6.61
CA ASN A 140 7.18 -11.37 -7.73
C ASN A 140 8.70 -11.36 -7.83
N THR A 141 9.22 -11.97 -8.88
CA THR A 141 10.66 -12.08 -9.12
C THR A 141 11.26 -10.86 -9.80
N ALA A 142 10.46 -9.84 -10.16
CA ALA A 142 10.93 -8.62 -10.80
C ALA A 142 11.90 -7.79 -9.93
N SER A 143 11.87 -8.00 -8.61
CA SER A 143 12.78 -7.36 -7.65
C SER A 143 13.99 -8.21 -7.29
N LEU A 144 14.22 -9.36 -7.96
CA LEU A 144 15.43 -10.15 -7.76
C LEU A 144 16.64 -9.44 -8.36
N HIS A 145 17.70 -9.31 -7.56
CA HIS A 145 19.00 -8.84 -7.99
C HIS A 145 20.05 -9.89 -7.59
N GLU A 146 20.89 -10.33 -8.53
CA GLU A 146 21.88 -11.41 -8.29
C GLU A 146 21.26 -12.66 -7.63
N HIS A 147 20.03 -13.02 -8.04
CA HIS A 147 19.25 -14.13 -7.47
C HIS A 147 18.91 -14.01 -5.98
N THR A 148 19.02 -12.81 -5.40
CA THR A 148 18.68 -12.55 -4.00
C THR A 148 17.62 -11.45 -3.89
N PHE A 149 16.88 -11.49 -2.78
CA PHE A 149 15.97 -10.41 -2.37
C PHE A 149 16.68 -9.54 -1.32
N SER A 150 16.41 -8.24 -1.33
CA SER A 150 16.87 -7.38 -0.25
C SER A 150 16.27 -7.83 1.10
N PRO A 151 16.92 -7.50 2.24
CA PRO A 151 16.40 -7.83 3.56
C PRO A 151 14.97 -7.33 3.80
N SER A 152 14.60 -6.16 3.26
CA SER A 152 13.24 -5.62 3.36
C SER A 152 12.22 -6.44 2.57
N HIS A 153 12.56 -6.91 1.37
CA HIS A 153 11.71 -7.81 0.59
C HIS A 153 11.51 -9.16 1.31
N ILE A 154 12.58 -9.73 1.87
CA ILE A 154 12.49 -10.97 2.66
C ILE A 154 11.61 -10.77 3.89
N HIS A 155 11.78 -9.67 4.63
CA HIS A 155 10.94 -9.39 5.80
C HIS A 155 9.46 -9.28 5.41
N ALA A 156 9.15 -8.64 4.28
CA ALA A 156 7.79 -8.54 3.78
C ALA A 156 7.21 -9.93 3.38
N LEU A 157 7.99 -10.77 2.70
CA LEU A 157 7.58 -12.15 2.39
C LEU A 157 7.31 -12.97 3.65
N LEU A 158 8.19 -12.89 4.65
CA LEU A 158 8.02 -13.57 5.94
C LEU A 158 6.81 -13.05 6.72
N LYS A 159 6.52 -11.73 6.65
CA LYS A 159 5.32 -11.10 7.22
C LYS A 159 4.04 -11.68 6.64
N TYR A 160 3.96 -11.92 5.32
CA TYR A 160 2.74 -12.51 4.72
C TYR A 160 2.69 -14.03 4.88
N LYS A 161 3.85 -14.69 4.94
CA LYS A 161 3.93 -16.12 5.30
C LYS A 161 3.35 -16.40 6.68
N SER A 162 3.67 -15.58 7.69
CA SER A 162 3.09 -15.73 9.03
C SER A 162 1.59 -15.43 9.10
N ARG A 163 1.03 -14.80 8.06
CA ARG A 163 -0.41 -14.54 7.88
C ARG A 163 -1.12 -15.61 7.05
N GLY A 164 -0.42 -16.70 6.71
CA GLY A 164 -0.97 -17.87 6.03
C GLY A 164 -0.71 -17.98 4.53
N PHE A 165 0.08 -17.07 3.93
CA PHE A 165 0.39 -17.05 2.49
C PHE A 165 1.67 -17.78 2.08
#